data_AF-A0A533SSE1-F1
#
_entry.id   AF-A0A533SSE1-F1
#
_cell.length_a   1.000
_cell.length_b   1.000
_cell.length_c   1.000
_cell.angle_alpha   90.00
_cell.angle_beta   90.00
_cell.angle_gamma   90.00
#
_symmetry.space_group_name_H-M   'P 1'
#
loop_
_entity.id
_entity.type
_entity.pdbx_description
1 polymer ?
#
loop_
_entity_poly.entity_id
_entity_poly.type
_entity_poly.pdbx_seq_one_letter_code
_entity_poly.pdbx_strand_id
1 'polypeptide(L)'
;MATWCIKCHDSSPPVKTSTPTAFVPVSILWPTAPITINASGYNKEVFKQSTHYTKAGMQCNNCHENHGSGSYNLWLYGEDTATGGICIRCHKGTDPAYPTAKNILADLQKGTSNNYRHPTLDVTAGTKHNNKENFQNRPLTERHAECSDCHDPHSEVPNPPGTTAPAVPGPLKNISGVGVAYGTTPWSLAATYTFKSKIDNAYEICLKCHSYYSYGNTPPQPGTTNTVFDGRAQTDPSIEFNPNNAGYHAVIGESKAHTQHGAYVGTDRWGNPWTSTTRMYCEDCHGSDDLTRQGPHGSTNKFILKRPYKPTTTTEATNGTGADADSATHLCFLCHDRQVYGGGADTYGVTKTGFSGGGRNLHNFGPSKHAGRSCNACHSMVVHGSRLPHLLIDARYDPFPYNNNGKNQFNGFTGTYDQNIINTINSKTGKWTQSDCTHATCG
;
A
#
# COMPACT_ATOMS: atom_id res chain seq x y z
N MET A 1 -20.36 18.97 24.34
CA MET A 1 -21.13 19.13 23.09
C MET A 1 -21.37 17.81 22.38
N ALA A 2 -20.40 16.88 22.34
CA ALA A 2 -20.54 15.59 21.65
C ALA A 2 -21.78 14.79 22.08
N THR A 3 -22.08 14.72 23.38
CA THR A 3 -23.28 14.03 23.89
C THR A 3 -24.59 14.61 23.35
N TRP A 4 -24.66 15.92 23.11
CA TRP A 4 -25.86 16.55 22.54
C TRP A 4 -25.98 16.25 21.04
N CYS A 5 -24.90 16.45 20.27
CA CYS A 5 -24.89 16.14 18.84
C CYS A 5 -25.23 14.66 18.59
N ILE A 6 -24.67 13.74 19.38
CA ILE A 6 -24.89 12.30 19.22
C ILE A 6 -26.34 11.91 19.46
N LYS A 7 -27.07 12.55 20.39
CA LYS A 7 -28.52 12.30 20.54
C LYS A 7 -29.28 12.52 19.25
N CYS A 8 -28.82 13.48 18.45
CA CYS A 8 -29.40 13.76 17.14
C CYS A 8 -28.80 12.94 16.03
N HIS A 9 -27.69 12.20 16.25
CA HIS A 9 -26.85 11.48 15.28
C HIS A 9 -26.65 10.01 15.68
N ASP A 10 -27.59 9.42 16.42
CA ASP A 10 -27.53 8.02 16.82
C ASP A 10 -28.54 7.20 15.99
N SER A 11 -28.66 5.91 16.33
CA SER A 11 -29.63 5.00 15.71
C SER A 11 -31.09 5.34 16.02
N SER A 12 -31.35 6.28 16.95
CA SER A 12 -32.66 6.64 17.47
C SER A 12 -32.84 8.16 17.55
N PRO A 13 -32.72 8.88 16.41
CA PRO A 13 -32.74 10.34 16.42
C PRO A 13 -34.09 10.87 16.95
N PRO A 14 -34.12 12.10 17.51
CA PRO A 14 -35.32 12.62 18.14
C PRO A 14 -36.47 12.71 17.14
N VAL A 15 -37.59 12.11 17.52
CA VAL A 15 -38.85 12.24 16.79
C VAL A 15 -39.63 13.43 17.34
N LYS A 16 -40.44 14.05 16.48
CA LYS A 16 -41.33 15.14 16.87
C LYS A 16 -42.13 14.74 18.10
N THR A 17 -41.96 15.49 19.19
CA THR A 17 -42.53 15.18 20.50
C THR A 17 -43.01 16.48 21.14
N SER A 18 -44.21 16.45 21.73
CA SER A 18 -44.74 17.55 22.52
C SER A 18 -45.37 16.98 23.79
N THR A 19 -44.60 16.99 24.87
CA THR A 19 -45.03 16.58 26.21
C THR A 19 -44.69 17.69 27.21
N PRO A 20 -45.24 17.67 28.44
CA PRO A 20 -44.90 18.65 29.47
C PRO A 20 -43.41 18.69 29.85
N THR A 21 -42.65 17.63 29.55
CA THR A 21 -41.23 17.48 29.91
C THR A 21 -40.28 17.44 28.71
N ALA A 22 -40.79 17.37 27.47
CA ALA A 22 -39.98 17.33 26.27
C ALA A 22 -40.68 18.00 25.08
N PHE A 23 -39.96 18.91 24.42
CA PHE A 23 -40.42 19.55 23.19
C PHE A 23 -39.38 19.38 22.09
N VAL A 24 -39.73 18.60 21.07
CA VAL A 24 -38.95 18.39 19.85
C VAL A 24 -39.85 18.79 18.68
N PRO A 25 -39.63 19.97 18.06
CA PRO A 25 -40.58 20.55 17.11
C PRO A 25 -40.66 19.81 15.77
N VAL A 26 -39.62 19.03 15.43
CA VAL A 26 -39.47 18.33 14.14
C VAL A 26 -38.90 16.93 14.35
N SER A 27 -39.28 15.99 13.49
CA SER A 27 -38.57 14.72 13.41
C SER A 27 -37.31 14.90 12.58
N ILE A 28 -36.17 14.48 13.11
CA ILE A 28 -34.93 14.45 12.34
C ILE A 28 -35.00 13.26 11.36
N LEU A 29 -34.89 13.55 10.06
CA LEU A 29 -34.82 12.55 9.01
C LEU A 29 -33.43 12.58 8.39
N TRP A 30 -32.84 11.39 8.23
CA TRP A 30 -31.58 11.25 7.52
C TRP A 30 -31.82 11.10 6.02
N PRO A 31 -31.08 11.82 5.18
CA PRO A 31 -31.04 11.53 3.75
C PRO A 31 -30.71 10.07 3.49
N THR A 32 -31.37 9.47 2.51
CA THR A 32 -31.02 8.14 1.99
C THR A 32 -29.74 8.16 1.16
N ALA A 33 -29.28 9.35 0.76
CA ALA A 33 -28.04 9.53 0.02
C ALA A 33 -26.84 9.29 0.95
N PRO A 34 -25.88 8.43 0.59
CA PRO A 34 -24.65 8.25 1.35
C PRO A 34 -23.82 9.54 1.23
N ILE A 35 -23.94 10.43 2.23
CA ILE A 35 -23.09 11.62 2.35
C ILE A 35 -21.64 11.23 2.69
N THR A 36 -21.44 10.04 3.27
CA THR A 36 -20.12 9.49 3.53
C THR A 36 -19.86 8.31 2.61
N ILE A 37 -18.68 8.24 2.01
CA ILE A 37 -18.23 7.04 1.32
C ILE A 37 -18.01 5.87 2.30
N ASN A 38 -17.84 6.17 3.59
CA ASN A 38 -17.52 5.23 4.66
C ASN A 38 -18.78 4.65 5.36
N ALA A 39 -18.59 3.57 6.10
CA ALA A 39 -19.68 2.79 6.70
C ALA A 39 -20.33 3.42 7.92
N SER A 40 -19.69 4.44 8.52
CA SER A 40 -20.26 5.08 9.72
C SER A 40 -21.52 5.90 9.41
N GLY A 41 -21.74 6.31 8.16
CA GLY A 41 -23.01 6.92 7.74
C GLY A 41 -23.42 8.11 8.61
N TYR A 42 -24.71 8.24 8.94
CA TYR A 42 -25.20 9.28 9.86
C TYR A 42 -25.11 8.92 11.34
N ASN A 43 -24.98 7.63 11.67
CA ASN A 43 -24.86 7.19 13.05
C ASN A 43 -23.42 7.42 13.55
N LYS A 44 -23.26 8.38 14.45
CA LYS A 44 -21.99 8.79 15.05
C LYS A 44 -21.83 8.32 16.51
N GLU A 45 -22.62 7.36 16.98
CA GLU A 45 -22.45 6.77 18.31
C GLU A 45 -21.02 6.23 18.52
N VAL A 46 -20.44 5.65 17.45
CA VAL A 46 -19.08 5.11 17.44
C VAL A 46 -18.00 6.16 17.74
N PHE A 47 -18.29 7.45 17.57
CA PHE A 47 -17.33 8.53 17.86
C PHE A 47 -16.80 8.49 19.29
N LYS A 48 -17.61 8.09 20.26
CA LYS A 48 -17.16 7.99 21.67
C LYS A 48 -16.08 6.93 21.88
N GLN A 49 -15.86 6.05 20.91
CA GLN A 49 -14.82 5.02 20.96
C GLN A 49 -13.56 5.44 20.19
N SER A 50 -13.59 6.51 19.40
CA SER A 50 -12.47 6.89 18.54
C SER A 50 -11.28 7.43 19.34
N THR A 51 -10.08 7.43 18.75
CA THR A 51 -8.90 8.06 19.38
C THR A 51 -9.10 9.56 19.54
N HIS A 52 -9.73 10.23 18.56
CA HIS A 52 -10.11 11.64 18.66
C HIS A 52 -10.94 11.95 19.92
N TYR A 53 -11.91 11.12 20.27
CA TYR A 53 -12.68 11.32 21.50
C TYR A 53 -11.90 10.88 22.74
N THR A 54 -11.41 9.63 22.75
CA THR A 54 -10.88 8.98 23.94
C THR A 54 -9.51 9.48 24.39
N LYS A 55 -8.65 9.92 23.45
CA LYS A 55 -7.30 10.41 23.78
C LYS A 55 -7.16 11.92 23.64
N ALA A 56 -7.77 12.51 22.62
CA ALA A 56 -7.68 13.96 22.39
C ALA A 56 -8.81 14.75 23.04
N GLY A 57 -9.87 14.10 23.53
CA GLY A 57 -11.02 14.77 24.17
C GLY A 57 -11.86 15.61 23.20
N MET A 58 -11.73 15.36 21.89
CA MET A 58 -12.39 16.16 20.87
C MET A 58 -13.92 16.06 20.96
N GLN A 59 -14.56 17.18 20.68
CA GLN A 59 -15.98 17.37 20.58
C GLN A 59 -16.36 17.59 19.12
N CYS A 60 -17.64 17.39 18.78
CA CYS A 60 -18.12 17.58 17.41
C CYS A 60 -17.83 18.99 16.88
N ASN A 61 -17.89 20.02 17.74
CA ASN A 61 -17.60 21.40 17.39
C ASN A 61 -16.08 21.73 17.31
N ASN A 62 -15.21 20.73 17.35
CA ASN A 62 -13.82 20.90 16.91
C ASN A 62 -13.67 20.73 15.40
N CYS A 63 -14.62 20.02 14.76
CA CYS A 63 -14.63 19.79 13.32
C CYS A 63 -15.88 20.36 12.61
N HIS A 64 -17.03 20.42 13.28
CA HIS A 64 -18.30 20.82 12.69
C HIS A 64 -18.84 22.14 13.23
N GLU A 65 -19.48 22.92 12.37
CA GLU A 65 -20.28 24.08 12.72
C GLU A 65 -21.65 23.67 13.27
N ASN A 66 -22.16 24.44 14.22
CA ASN A 66 -23.41 24.10 14.92
C ASN A 66 -24.67 24.56 14.16
N HIS A 67 -24.55 25.58 13.30
CA HIS A 67 -25.71 26.24 12.68
C HIS A 67 -25.65 26.31 11.15
N GLY A 68 -24.49 26.10 10.54
CA GLY A 68 -24.30 26.19 9.11
C GLY A 68 -22.84 26.45 8.77
N SER A 69 -22.39 25.93 7.63
CA SER A 69 -21.07 26.22 7.09
C SER A 69 -21.13 26.39 5.58
N GLY A 70 -20.21 27.17 5.03
CA GLY A 70 -19.93 27.19 3.59
C GLY A 70 -19.18 25.94 3.10
N SER A 71 -18.63 25.13 4.03
CA SER A 71 -17.98 23.86 3.73
C SER A 71 -18.99 22.70 3.70
N TYR A 72 -18.66 21.67 2.91
CA TYR A 72 -19.42 20.42 2.90
C TYR A 72 -19.44 19.77 4.30
N ASN A 73 -20.45 18.96 4.59
CA ASN A 73 -20.62 18.27 5.88
C ASN A 73 -20.55 19.18 7.13
N LEU A 74 -20.94 20.44 6.98
CA LEU A 74 -20.92 21.44 8.07
C LEU A 74 -19.52 21.62 8.68
N TRP A 75 -18.43 21.46 7.93
CA TRP A 75 -17.10 21.59 8.51
C TRP A 75 -16.76 23.04 8.92
N LEU A 76 -16.03 23.20 10.01
CA LEU A 76 -15.52 24.51 10.50
C LEU A 76 -14.49 25.13 9.56
N TYR A 77 -13.71 24.28 8.90
CA TYR A 77 -12.64 24.68 7.99
C TYR A 77 -12.84 23.98 6.65
N GLY A 78 -12.22 24.51 5.61
CA GLY A 78 -12.16 23.84 4.32
C GLY A 78 -11.28 22.59 4.35
N GLU A 79 -11.17 21.97 3.19
CA GLU A 79 -10.23 20.88 2.94
C GLU A 79 -8.79 21.26 3.27
N ASP A 80 -8.00 20.21 3.55
CA ASP A 80 -6.63 20.35 3.98
C ASP A 80 -5.71 20.83 2.86
N THR A 81 -4.86 21.80 3.20
CA THR A 81 -3.81 22.35 2.33
C THR A 81 -2.49 22.34 3.08
N ALA A 82 -1.40 22.64 2.37
CA ALA A 82 -0.09 22.81 2.99
C ALA A 82 -0.04 23.90 4.09
N THR A 83 -1.05 24.79 4.14
CA THR A 83 -1.11 25.91 5.11
C THR A 83 -2.09 25.68 6.27
N GLY A 84 -2.95 24.66 6.17
CA GLY A 84 -4.00 24.38 7.15
C GLY A 84 -5.25 23.81 6.52
N GLY A 85 -6.25 23.55 7.35
CA GLY A 85 -7.52 22.92 6.99
C GLY A 85 -8.10 22.20 8.19
N ILE A 86 -9.07 21.31 7.94
CA ILE A 86 -9.80 20.64 9.01
C ILE A 86 -8.92 19.68 9.84
N CYS A 87 -7.99 18.94 9.22
CA CYS A 87 -7.11 17.99 9.91
C CYS A 87 -5.73 18.60 10.22
N ILE A 88 -5.12 19.28 9.26
CA ILE A 88 -3.74 19.80 9.30
C ILE A 88 -3.57 20.88 10.37
N ARG A 89 -4.65 21.57 10.76
CA ARG A 89 -4.60 22.50 11.90
C ARG A 89 -4.05 21.84 13.16
N CYS A 90 -4.36 20.57 13.40
CA CYS A 90 -3.87 19.77 14.53
C CYS A 90 -2.65 18.92 14.14
N HIS A 91 -2.69 18.32 12.94
CA HIS A 91 -1.71 17.33 12.47
C HIS A 91 -0.42 17.91 11.83
N LYS A 92 -0.04 19.13 12.24
CA LYS A 92 1.15 19.87 11.77
C LYS A 92 2.33 19.87 12.75
N GLY A 93 2.19 19.19 13.90
CA GLY A 93 3.27 19.05 14.89
C GLY A 93 3.58 20.27 15.75
N THR A 94 2.80 21.35 15.63
CA THR A 94 3.03 22.62 16.36
C THR A 94 1.83 23.12 17.14
N ASP A 95 0.75 22.34 17.24
CA ASP A 95 -0.47 22.76 17.96
C ASP A 95 -0.39 22.39 19.46
N PRO A 96 -0.23 23.36 20.37
CA PRO A 96 -0.14 23.08 21.81
C PRO A 96 -1.46 22.59 22.41
N ALA A 97 -2.60 22.81 21.74
CA ALA A 97 -3.89 22.29 22.19
C ALA A 97 -4.01 20.76 21.93
N TYR A 98 -3.22 20.22 21.00
CA TYR A 98 -3.24 18.80 20.62
C TYR A 98 -1.83 18.21 20.59
N PRO A 99 -1.13 18.15 21.73
CA PRO A 99 0.28 17.73 21.78
C PRO A 99 0.50 16.25 21.42
N THR A 100 -0.57 15.43 21.42
CA THR A 100 -0.53 14.02 21.04
C THR A 100 -0.78 13.80 19.54
N ALA A 101 -1.19 14.84 18.81
CA ALA A 101 -1.44 14.76 17.37
C ALA A 101 -0.14 14.48 16.60
N LYS A 102 -0.18 13.50 15.71
CA LYS A 102 0.97 13.15 14.87
C LYS A 102 1.19 14.22 13.80
N ASN A 103 2.45 14.61 13.60
CA ASN A 103 2.85 15.55 12.56
C ASN A 103 2.92 14.85 11.19
N ILE A 104 1.76 14.62 10.57
CA ILE A 104 1.73 14.02 9.23
C ILE A 104 1.98 15.05 8.13
N LEU A 105 1.84 16.35 8.41
CA LEU A 105 2.16 17.42 7.46
C LEU A 105 3.62 17.33 7.02
N ALA A 106 4.51 16.98 7.95
CA ALA A 106 5.93 16.78 7.66
C ALA A 106 6.22 15.63 6.68
N ASP A 107 5.27 14.70 6.45
CA ASP A 107 5.35 13.70 5.37
C ASP A 107 4.69 14.19 4.09
N LEU A 108 3.51 14.83 4.20
CA LEU A 108 2.77 15.38 3.07
C LEU A 108 3.42 16.62 2.43
N GLN A 109 4.49 17.15 3.02
CA GLN A 109 5.34 18.18 2.43
C GLN A 109 6.64 17.60 1.85
N LYS A 110 6.93 16.31 2.08
CA LYS A 110 8.10 15.67 1.47
C LYS A 110 7.90 15.62 -0.03
N GLY A 111 8.89 16.11 -0.76
CA GLY A 111 8.91 16.00 -2.21
C GLY A 111 7.96 16.95 -2.93
N THR A 112 7.77 18.18 -2.48
CA THR A 112 7.19 19.26 -3.31
C THR A 112 7.93 19.45 -4.65
N SER A 113 9.15 18.91 -4.80
CA SER A 113 9.89 18.84 -6.06
C SER A 113 9.85 17.48 -6.79
N ASN A 114 9.40 16.39 -6.12
CA ASN A 114 9.56 15.00 -6.60
C ASN A 114 8.31 14.08 -6.45
N ASN A 115 7.22 14.55 -5.83
CA ASN A 115 5.92 13.87 -5.68
C ASN A 115 5.91 12.50 -4.94
N TYR A 116 6.83 12.20 -4.03
CA TYR A 116 6.83 10.93 -3.25
C TYR A 116 5.94 10.99 -2.01
N ARG A 117 4.68 11.37 -2.22
CA ARG A 117 3.65 11.49 -1.20
C ARG A 117 2.28 11.31 -1.83
N HIS A 118 1.27 11.00 -1.02
CA HIS A 118 -0.11 11.13 -1.49
C HIS A 118 -0.46 12.62 -1.64
N PRO A 119 -1.12 13.02 -2.75
CA PRO A 119 -1.39 14.42 -3.08
C PRO A 119 -2.62 14.97 -2.35
N THR A 120 -2.81 14.63 -1.08
CA THR A 120 -3.99 15.00 -0.26
C THR A 120 -3.97 16.45 0.23
N LEU A 121 -3.11 17.29 -0.34
CA LEU A 121 -3.01 18.73 -0.06
C LEU A 121 -2.95 19.54 -1.35
N ASP A 122 -3.01 18.87 -2.50
CA ASP A 122 -2.70 19.44 -3.81
C ASP A 122 -3.97 19.94 -4.52
N VAL A 123 -5.15 19.49 -4.10
CA VAL A 123 -6.41 20.02 -4.60
C VAL A 123 -6.67 21.36 -3.93
N THR A 124 -6.96 22.39 -4.73
CA THR A 124 -7.21 23.75 -4.20
C THR A 124 -8.45 23.73 -3.30
N ALA A 125 -8.29 24.17 -2.05
CA ALA A 125 -9.39 24.37 -1.11
C ALA A 125 -10.56 25.11 -1.78
N GLY A 126 -11.74 24.49 -1.78
CA GLY A 126 -12.95 25.01 -2.42
C GLY A 126 -13.32 24.33 -3.75
N THR A 127 -12.49 23.43 -4.26
CA THR A 127 -12.81 22.63 -5.46
C THR A 127 -12.97 21.15 -5.07
N LYS A 128 -14.22 20.66 -5.11
CA LYS A 128 -14.61 19.24 -5.36
C LYS A 128 -14.84 18.26 -4.20
N HIS A 129 -15.39 18.70 -3.07
CA HIS A 129 -16.36 17.83 -2.38
C HIS A 129 -17.72 18.53 -2.24
N ASN A 130 -18.81 17.82 -2.53
CA ASN A 130 -20.16 18.26 -2.22
C ASN A 130 -20.96 17.14 -1.54
N ASN A 131 -22.05 17.49 -0.86
CA ASN A 131 -22.85 16.52 -0.08
C ASN A 131 -23.59 15.48 -0.95
N LYS A 132 -23.47 15.53 -2.28
CA LYS A 132 -24.03 14.52 -3.19
C LYS A 132 -22.95 13.64 -3.81
N GLU A 133 -21.69 13.94 -3.55
CA GLU A 133 -20.54 13.20 -4.04
C GLU A 133 -20.42 11.84 -3.39
N ASN A 134 -20.14 10.82 -4.20
CA ASN A 134 -19.57 9.58 -3.73
C ASN A 134 -18.62 9.01 -4.79
N PHE A 135 -17.83 8.02 -4.39
CA PHE A 135 -16.84 7.42 -5.28
C PHE A 135 -17.44 6.85 -6.59
N GLN A 136 -18.69 6.37 -6.53
CA GLN A 136 -19.37 5.72 -7.65
C GLN A 136 -19.97 6.72 -8.65
N ASN A 137 -20.30 7.94 -8.22
CA ASN A 137 -20.90 8.97 -9.08
C ASN A 137 -19.90 10.01 -9.60
N ARG A 138 -18.62 9.88 -9.23
CA ARG A 138 -17.55 10.74 -9.72
C ARG A 138 -16.85 10.19 -10.95
N PRO A 139 -16.75 10.99 -12.04
CA PRO A 139 -15.96 10.61 -13.21
C PRO A 139 -14.51 10.31 -12.82
N LEU A 140 -13.87 9.36 -13.52
CA LEU A 140 -12.49 8.95 -13.24
C LEU A 140 -11.51 10.14 -13.21
N THR A 141 -11.69 11.10 -14.13
CA THR A 141 -10.84 12.31 -14.25
C THR A 141 -11.00 13.30 -13.10
N GLU A 142 -12.03 13.15 -12.27
CA GLU A 142 -12.28 14.00 -11.11
C GLU A 142 -11.95 13.32 -9.79
N ARG A 143 -11.57 12.03 -9.81
CA ARG A 143 -11.21 11.30 -8.61
C ARG A 143 -9.91 11.84 -8.04
N HIS A 144 -9.95 12.19 -6.77
CA HIS A 144 -8.84 12.63 -5.94
C HIS A 144 -8.97 11.95 -4.58
N ALA A 145 -8.06 12.26 -3.66
CA ALA A 145 -8.10 11.73 -2.30
C ALA A 145 -7.75 12.83 -1.31
N GLU A 146 -8.63 13.02 -0.34
CA GLU A 146 -8.44 13.83 0.85
C GLU A 146 -8.34 12.97 2.10
N CYS A 147 -8.11 13.61 3.25
CA CYS A 147 -7.91 12.90 4.52
C CYS A 147 -9.10 11.97 4.85
N SER A 148 -10.33 12.44 4.62
CA SER A 148 -11.55 11.68 4.92
C SER A 148 -11.88 10.59 3.89
N ASP A 149 -11.18 10.56 2.75
CA ASP A 149 -11.33 9.48 1.77
C ASP A 149 -10.62 8.19 2.20
N CYS A 150 -9.60 8.34 3.05
CA CYS A 150 -8.76 7.27 3.58
C CYS A 150 -9.00 7.01 5.07
N HIS A 151 -9.49 8.00 5.83
CA HIS A 151 -9.75 7.90 7.26
C HIS A 151 -11.21 8.19 7.59
N ASP A 152 -11.72 7.52 8.63
CA ASP A 152 -12.96 7.92 9.28
C ASP A 152 -12.64 8.52 10.65
N PRO A 153 -12.67 9.86 10.81
CA PRO A 153 -12.34 10.52 12.06
C PRO A 153 -13.35 10.19 13.18
N HIS A 154 -14.49 9.58 12.83
CA HIS A 154 -15.51 9.16 13.80
C HIS A 154 -15.27 7.75 14.35
N SER A 155 -14.42 6.93 13.75
CA SER A 155 -14.31 5.53 14.14
C SER A 155 -12.88 5.00 14.22
N GLU A 156 -11.88 5.79 13.83
CA GLU A 156 -10.49 5.40 13.97
C GLU A 156 -10.15 5.07 15.42
N VAL A 157 -9.37 4.00 15.61
CA VAL A 157 -8.92 3.52 16.92
C VAL A 157 -7.49 3.03 16.83
N PRO A 158 -6.76 2.87 17.95
CA PRO A 158 -5.47 2.19 17.93
C PRO A 158 -5.61 0.73 17.46
N ASN A 159 -4.55 0.19 16.86
CA ASN A 159 -4.50 -1.22 16.49
C ASN A 159 -4.48 -2.11 17.75
N PRO A 160 -5.32 -3.15 17.82
CA PRO A 160 -5.16 -4.20 18.84
C PRO A 160 -3.80 -4.91 18.70
N PRO A 161 -3.18 -5.35 19.81
CA PRO A 161 -2.01 -6.23 19.76
C PRO A 161 -2.31 -7.49 18.94
N GLY A 162 -1.34 -7.96 18.14
CA GLY A 162 -1.51 -9.13 17.29
C GLY A 162 -2.32 -8.89 16.01
N THR A 163 -2.58 -7.64 15.64
CA THR A 163 -3.11 -7.32 14.29
C THR A 163 -2.12 -7.81 13.23
N THR A 164 -2.58 -8.67 12.33
CA THR A 164 -1.78 -9.30 11.27
C THR A 164 -2.48 -9.18 9.91
N ALA A 165 -1.70 -9.22 8.83
CA ALA A 165 -2.25 -9.06 7.49
C ALA A 165 -3.22 -10.20 7.15
N PRO A 166 -4.34 -9.90 6.47
CA PRO A 166 -4.73 -8.62 5.88
C PRO A 166 -5.74 -7.82 6.73
N ALA A 167 -5.87 -8.13 8.02
CA ALA A 167 -6.91 -7.54 8.87
C ALA A 167 -6.88 -6.01 8.83
N VAL A 168 -8.04 -5.38 8.88
CA VAL A 168 -8.11 -3.91 8.79
C VAL A 168 -7.49 -3.27 10.04
N PRO A 169 -6.46 -2.41 9.90
CA PRO A 169 -5.91 -1.66 11.01
C PRO A 169 -6.97 -0.71 11.60
N GLY A 170 -6.93 -0.49 12.91
CA GLY A 170 -7.79 0.44 13.64
C GLY A 170 -7.87 1.86 13.05
N PRO A 171 -6.76 2.47 12.56
CA PRO A 171 -6.80 3.77 11.89
C PRO A 171 -7.61 3.79 10.57
N LEU A 172 -7.88 2.61 9.99
CA LEU A 172 -8.66 2.41 8.78
C LEU A 172 -10.04 1.79 9.08
N LYS A 173 -10.50 1.86 10.33
CA LYS A 173 -11.81 1.31 10.72
C LYS A 173 -12.94 2.05 10.01
N ASN A 174 -13.89 1.28 9.47
CA ASN A 174 -15.10 1.70 8.75
C ASN A 174 -14.89 2.46 7.44
N ILE A 175 -13.66 2.57 6.93
CA ILE A 175 -13.40 3.26 5.66
C ILE A 175 -13.81 2.41 4.45
N SER A 176 -14.03 3.09 3.34
CA SER A 176 -14.44 2.46 2.08
C SER A 176 -13.26 1.90 1.29
N GLY A 177 -13.54 0.95 0.41
CA GLY A 177 -12.55 0.39 -0.49
C GLY A 177 -13.18 -0.32 -1.66
N VAL A 178 -12.37 -1.13 -2.34
CA VAL A 178 -12.82 -1.99 -3.42
C VAL A 178 -12.39 -3.43 -3.16
N GLY A 179 -13.37 -4.32 -3.12
CA GLY A 179 -13.14 -5.76 -3.15
C GLY A 179 -12.84 -6.20 -4.57
N VAL A 180 -11.94 -7.16 -4.73
CA VAL A 180 -11.59 -7.76 -6.02
C VAL A 180 -11.92 -9.25 -6.00
N ALA A 181 -12.57 -9.73 -7.05
CA ALA A 181 -12.77 -11.16 -7.27
C ALA A 181 -12.03 -11.58 -8.54
N TYR A 182 -11.15 -12.58 -8.41
CA TYR A 182 -10.33 -13.07 -9.51
C TYR A 182 -11.01 -14.22 -10.25
N GLY A 183 -10.77 -14.29 -11.56
CA GLY A 183 -10.99 -15.52 -12.33
C GLY A 183 -9.90 -16.55 -12.04
N THR A 184 -9.69 -17.47 -12.98
CA THR A 184 -8.63 -18.49 -12.89
C THR A 184 -7.36 -18.10 -13.66
N THR A 185 -7.42 -17.04 -14.46
CA THR A 185 -6.32 -16.64 -15.34
C THR A 185 -5.25 -15.87 -14.56
N PRO A 186 -3.97 -16.29 -14.60
CA PRO A 186 -2.88 -15.51 -14.05
C PRO A 186 -2.61 -14.27 -14.90
N TRP A 187 -2.06 -13.24 -14.27
CA TRP A 187 -1.64 -11.98 -14.89
C TRP A 187 -2.75 -11.29 -15.69
N SER A 188 -3.99 -11.42 -15.23
CA SER A 188 -5.16 -10.74 -15.76
C SER A 188 -5.74 -9.76 -14.76
N LEU A 189 -6.55 -8.83 -15.25
CA LEU A 189 -7.46 -8.04 -14.41
C LEU A 189 -8.34 -8.95 -13.56
N ALA A 190 -8.79 -8.41 -12.41
CA ALA A 190 -9.84 -9.06 -11.63
C ALA A 190 -11.12 -9.16 -12.48
N ALA A 191 -11.87 -10.25 -12.28
CA ALA A 191 -13.13 -10.47 -12.99
C ALA A 191 -14.19 -9.43 -12.59
N THR A 192 -14.19 -9.02 -11.32
CA THR A 192 -15.09 -7.98 -10.81
C THR A 192 -14.39 -7.11 -9.76
N TYR A 193 -14.75 -5.83 -9.75
CA TYR A 193 -14.41 -4.87 -8.71
C TYR A 193 -15.71 -4.41 -8.03
N THR A 194 -15.80 -4.56 -6.72
CA THR A 194 -17.01 -4.25 -5.96
C THR A 194 -16.71 -3.16 -4.95
N PHE A 195 -17.37 -2.00 -5.07
CA PHE A 195 -17.29 -0.97 -4.04
C PHE A 195 -17.78 -1.51 -2.70
N LYS A 196 -17.04 -1.21 -1.63
CA LYS A 196 -17.39 -1.56 -0.27
C LYS A 196 -17.42 -0.30 0.56
N SER A 197 -18.56 -0.01 1.20
CA SER A 197 -18.67 1.08 2.17
C SER A 197 -17.79 0.83 3.41
N LYS A 198 -17.48 -0.45 3.68
CA LYS A 198 -16.53 -0.91 4.69
C LYS A 198 -15.56 -1.92 4.11
N ILE A 199 -14.26 -1.68 4.24
CA ILE A 199 -13.26 -2.70 3.90
C ILE A 199 -13.26 -3.86 4.92
N ASP A 200 -13.03 -5.06 4.42
CA ASP A 200 -12.77 -6.27 5.22
C ASP A 200 -11.28 -6.62 5.23
N ASN A 201 -10.53 -6.14 4.23
CA ASN A 201 -9.09 -6.33 4.13
C ASN A 201 -8.39 -4.99 3.88
N ALA A 202 -7.24 -4.79 4.52
CA ALA A 202 -6.52 -3.52 4.46
C ALA A 202 -6.07 -3.12 3.04
N TYR A 203 -5.79 -4.07 2.16
CA TYR A 203 -5.40 -3.77 0.78
C TYR A 203 -6.54 -3.15 -0.05
N GLU A 204 -7.81 -3.31 0.36
CA GLU A 204 -8.97 -2.85 -0.39
C GLU A 204 -9.03 -1.31 -0.50
N ILE A 205 -8.47 -0.57 0.46
CA ILE A 205 -8.33 0.89 0.34
C ILE A 205 -7.26 1.28 -0.68
N CYS A 206 -6.14 0.54 -0.73
CA CYS A 206 -5.09 0.79 -1.71
C CYS A 206 -5.62 0.53 -3.12
N LEU A 207 -6.30 -0.60 -3.34
CA LEU A 207 -6.91 -0.93 -4.63
C LEU A 207 -8.02 0.07 -5.03
N LYS A 208 -8.66 0.74 -4.06
CA LYS A 208 -9.64 1.80 -4.31
C LYS A 208 -9.04 2.95 -5.12
N CYS A 209 -7.73 3.14 -5.12
CA CYS A 209 -7.07 4.22 -5.87
C CYS A 209 -6.03 3.68 -6.86
N HIS A 210 -5.33 2.61 -6.50
CA HIS A 210 -4.23 2.00 -7.24
C HIS A 210 -4.66 0.71 -7.93
N SER A 211 -5.74 0.76 -8.72
CA SER A 211 -6.12 -0.33 -9.62
C SER A 211 -6.97 0.18 -10.78
N TYR A 212 -7.19 -0.69 -11.77
CA TYR A 212 -8.08 -0.46 -12.90
C TYR A 212 -9.44 0.12 -12.50
N TYR A 213 -9.96 -0.23 -11.31
CA TYR A 213 -11.20 0.33 -10.76
C TYR A 213 -11.23 1.86 -10.77
N SER A 214 -10.07 2.51 -10.64
CA SER A 214 -9.96 3.95 -10.38
C SER A 214 -9.37 4.78 -11.48
N TYR A 215 -8.71 4.13 -12.43
CA TYR A 215 -8.11 4.84 -13.56
C TYR A 215 -8.35 4.15 -14.91
N GLY A 216 -9.02 2.99 -14.94
CA GLY A 216 -9.27 2.24 -16.17
C GLY A 216 -7.98 1.99 -16.96
N ASN A 217 -7.96 2.40 -18.22
CA ASN A 217 -6.79 2.29 -19.09
C ASN A 217 -5.84 3.51 -19.03
N THR A 218 -6.09 4.46 -18.12
CA THR A 218 -5.32 5.71 -17.99
C THR A 218 -4.68 5.83 -16.60
N PRO A 219 -3.76 4.92 -16.23
CA PRO A 219 -3.10 4.95 -14.93
C PRO A 219 -2.37 6.29 -14.67
N PRO A 220 -2.39 6.80 -13.42
CA PRO A 220 -1.68 8.03 -13.06
C PRO A 220 -0.17 7.94 -13.31
N GLN A 221 0.43 9.06 -13.69
CA GLN A 221 1.89 9.21 -13.85
C GLN A 221 2.47 9.85 -12.58
N PRO A 222 3.30 9.16 -11.79
CA PRO A 222 4.00 9.74 -10.66
C PRO A 222 5.18 10.59 -11.17
N GLY A 223 4.93 11.87 -11.46
CA GLY A 223 5.94 12.94 -11.66
C GLY A 223 6.94 12.76 -12.81
N THR A 224 7.06 13.77 -13.68
CA THR A 224 7.84 13.71 -14.94
C THR A 224 9.36 13.91 -14.79
N THR A 225 9.91 14.02 -13.58
CA THR A 225 11.33 14.38 -13.37
C THR A 225 12.29 13.20 -13.14
N ASN A 226 11.83 11.95 -13.22
CA ASN A 226 12.60 10.79 -12.75
C ASN A 226 13.14 9.93 -13.91
N THR A 227 14.47 9.84 -14.10
CA THR A 227 15.13 9.11 -15.20
C THR A 227 15.23 7.58 -15.02
N VAL A 228 15.08 7.05 -13.80
CA VAL A 228 15.12 5.59 -13.55
C VAL A 228 13.75 4.95 -13.75
N PHE A 229 12.70 5.73 -13.49
CA PHE A 229 11.31 5.38 -13.80
C PHE A 229 10.61 6.23 -14.87
N ASP A 230 11.40 6.93 -15.69
CA ASP A 230 11.05 7.83 -16.80
C ASP A 230 9.64 8.42 -16.81
N GLY A 231 9.20 9.02 -15.68
CA GLY A 231 7.87 9.62 -15.56
C GLY A 231 6.70 8.68 -15.92
N ARG A 232 6.82 7.38 -15.62
CA ARG A 232 5.94 6.30 -16.11
C ARG A 232 4.67 6.05 -15.32
N ALA A 233 3.66 5.51 -16.00
CA ALA A 233 2.39 5.20 -15.40
C ALA A 233 2.54 4.18 -14.28
N GLN A 234 1.72 4.33 -13.24
CA GLN A 234 1.56 3.27 -12.24
C GLN A 234 1.11 1.99 -12.94
N THR A 235 1.68 0.87 -12.52
CA THR A 235 1.15 -0.44 -12.89
C THR A 235 -0.11 -0.75 -12.09
N ASP A 236 -0.74 -1.89 -12.34
CA ASP A 236 -1.94 -2.30 -11.63
C ASP A 236 -1.65 -3.39 -10.58
N PRO A 237 -1.53 -3.01 -9.29
CA PRO A 237 -1.42 -3.95 -8.17
C PRO A 237 -2.48 -5.04 -8.15
N SER A 238 -3.70 -4.79 -8.66
CA SER A 238 -4.72 -5.84 -8.71
C SER A 238 -4.35 -6.96 -9.69
N ILE A 239 -3.63 -6.67 -10.77
CA ILE A 239 -3.08 -7.70 -11.67
C ILE A 239 -1.90 -8.40 -11.00
N GLU A 240 -1.01 -7.64 -10.38
CA GLU A 240 0.29 -8.13 -9.88
C GLU A 240 0.14 -9.00 -8.63
N PHE A 241 -0.83 -8.68 -7.77
CA PHE A 241 -1.17 -9.47 -6.58
C PHE A 241 -2.26 -10.52 -6.83
N ASN A 242 -2.66 -10.75 -8.09
CA ASN A 242 -3.60 -11.82 -8.43
C ASN A 242 -3.12 -13.16 -7.85
N PRO A 243 -3.89 -13.82 -6.96
CA PRO A 243 -3.46 -15.06 -6.30
C PRO A 243 -3.18 -16.23 -7.27
N ASN A 244 -3.63 -16.15 -8.52
CA ASN A 244 -3.30 -17.14 -9.55
C ASN A 244 -1.89 -16.96 -10.13
N ASN A 245 -1.25 -15.80 -9.95
CA ASN A 245 0.12 -15.55 -10.40
C ASN A 245 1.10 -16.53 -9.76
N ALA A 246 2.12 -16.96 -10.49
CA ALA A 246 3.08 -17.95 -9.98
C ALA A 246 3.93 -17.40 -8.82
N GLY A 247 4.20 -16.10 -8.80
CA GLY A 247 4.93 -15.43 -7.72
C GLY A 247 4.30 -14.08 -7.36
N TYR A 248 4.23 -13.79 -6.06
CA TYR A 248 3.82 -12.49 -5.51
C TYR A 248 4.23 -12.37 -4.04
N HIS A 249 4.33 -11.13 -3.55
CA HIS A 249 4.32 -10.86 -2.11
C HIS A 249 2.89 -10.97 -1.57
N ALA A 250 2.71 -11.61 -0.41
CA ALA A 250 1.43 -12.12 0.10
C ALA A 250 0.47 -11.05 0.65
N VAL A 251 0.09 -10.08 -0.19
CA VAL A 251 -0.82 -8.98 0.17
C VAL A 251 -2.28 -9.40 0.06
N ILE A 252 -2.68 -9.99 -1.06
CA ILE A 252 -4.08 -10.40 -1.31
C ILE A 252 -4.29 -11.87 -0.98
N GLY A 253 -3.54 -12.75 -1.64
CA GLY A 253 -3.59 -14.20 -1.42
C GLY A 253 -2.59 -14.68 -0.36
N GLU A 254 -2.73 -15.95 0.01
CA GLU A 254 -1.78 -16.64 0.88
C GLU A 254 -0.37 -16.68 0.28
N SER A 255 0.64 -16.76 1.14
CA SER A 255 2.03 -16.80 0.71
C SER A 255 2.34 -18.01 -0.18
N LYS A 256 3.05 -17.76 -1.28
CA LYS A 256 3.63 -18.79 -2.16
C LYS A 256 5.12 -19.02 -1.91
N ALA A 257 5.66 -18.47 -0.83
CA ALA A 257 7.06 -18.69 -0.50
C ALA A 257 7.35 -20.16 -0.18
N HIS A 258 8.55 -20.61 -0.53
CA HIS A 258 8.95 -21.99 -0.26
C HIS A 258 9.17 -22.19 1.24
N THR A 259 8.50 -23.18 1.83
CA THR A 259 8.52 -23.40 3.29
C THR A 259 9.88 -23.86 3.81
N GLN A 260 10.69 -24.52 2.98
CA GLN A 260 12.01 -25.05 3.36
C GLN A 260 13.19 -24.17 2.90
N HIS A 261 12.95 -23.21 2.00
CA HIS A 261 14.01 -22.52 1.26
C HIS A 261 13.79 -21.01 1.20
N GLY A 262 13.58 -20.42 2.38
CA GLY A 262 13.47 -18.98 2.59
C GLY A 262 14.22 -18.55 3.85
N ALA A 263 14.92 -17.41 3.78
CA ALA A 263 15.62 -16.81 4.92
C ALA A 263 15.01 -15.45 5.28
N TYR A 264 14.28 -15.40 6.37
CA TYR A 264 13.57 -14.20 6.79
C TYR A 264 14.22 -13.60 8.04
N VAL A 265 14.21 -12.27 8.11
CA VAL A 265 14.69 -11.47 9.25
C VAL A 265 13.70 -10.37 9.54
N GLY A 266 13.82 -9.74 10.70
CA GLY A 266 13.02 -8.58 11.06
C GLY A 266 11.58 -8.93 11.41
N THR A 267 10.76 -7.89 11.49
CA THR A 267 9.35 -7.96 11.88
C THR A 267 8.53 -6.98 11.05
N ASP A 268 7.23 -7.23 10.95
CA ASP A 268 6.27 -6.26 10.44
C ASP A 268 6.12 -5.06 11.38
N ARG A 269 5.29 -4.08 11.00
CA ARG A 269 5.08 -2.87 11.82
C ARG A 269 4.43 -3.10 13.19
N TRP A 270 3.91 -4.29 13.48
CA TRP A 270 3.37 -4.66 14.79
C TRP A 270 4.30 -5.58 15.58
N GLY A 271 5.50 -5.87 15.05
CA GLY A 271 6.48 -6.71 15.72
C GLY A 271 6.29 -8.21 15.45
N ASN A 272 5.44 -8.61 14.49
CA ASN A 272 5.31 -10.02 14.12
C ASN A 272 6.49 -10.42 13.21
N PRO A 273 7.19 -11.53 13.48
CA PRO A 273 8.30 -11.98 12.65
C PRO A 273 7.90 -12.28 11.20
N TRP A 274 8.79 -11.96 10.26
CA TRP A 274 8.65 -12.41 8.87
C TRP A 274 8.96 -13.90 8.76
N THR A 275 8.09 -14.64 8.08
CA THR A 275 8.22 -16.09 7.83
C THR A 275 7.69 -16.43 6.44
N SER A 276 7.84 -17.69 6.02
CA SER A 276 7.34 -18.18 4.73
C SER A 276 5.82 -18.17 4.62
N THR A 277 5.08 -18.09 5.73
CA THR A 277 3.60 -18.03 5.74
C THR A 277 3.06 -16.65 6.06
N THR A 278 3.92 -15.68 6.42
CA THR A 278 3.48 -14.35 6.82
C THR A 278 2.87 -13.60 5.64
N ARG A 279 1.70 -13.01 5.87
CA ARG A 279 1.05 -12.08 4.94
C ARG A 279 1.55 -10.65 5.12
N MET A 280 1.38 -9.82 4.10
CA MET A 280 1.90 -8.45 4.07
C MET A 280 0.79 -7.42 3.92
N TYR A 281 1.03 -6.23 4.46
CA TYR A 281 0.32 -5.01 4.11
C TYR A 281 1.12 -4.27 3.04
N CYS A 282 0.42 -3.47 2.22
CA CYS A 282 1.10 -2.50 1.35
C CYS A 282 2.05 -1.59 2.15
N GLU A 283 1.66 -1.25 3.38
CA GLU A 283 2.43 -0.39 4.30
C GLU A 283 3.74 -0.98 4.83
N ASP A 284 3.96 -2.29 4.68
CA ASP A 284 5.23 -2.90 5.09
C ASP A 284 6.38 -2.44 4.18
N CYS A 285 6.05 -2.06 2.93
CA CYS A 285 6.96 -1.43 1.99
C CYS A 285 6.70 0.08 1.82
N HIS A 286 5.42 0.48 1.71
CA HIS A 286 5.01 1.85 1.42
C HIS A 286 4.66 2.64 2.69
N GLY A 287 5.55 3.54 3.10
CA GLY A 287 5.39 4.32 4.32
C GLY A 287 6.46 5.37 4.47
N SER A 288 6.35 6.13 5.55
CA SER A 288 7.34 7.14 5.91
C SER A 288 8.72 6.53 6.11
N ASP A 289 9.75 7.24 5.67
CA ASP A 289 11.14 7.00 6.05
C ASP A 289 11.40 7.38 7.53
N ASP A 290 10.51 8.17 8.14
CA ASP A 290 10.44 8.39 9.59
C ASP A 290 9.48 7.38 10.22
N LEU A 291 10.02 6.35 10.88
CA LEU A 291 9.24 5.25 11.46
C LEU A 291 8.29 5.68 12.59
N THR A 292 8.38 6.91 13.09
CA THR A 292 7.43 7.44 14.08
C THR A 292 6.08 7.87 13.46
N ARG A 293 6.04 8.00 12.12
CA ARG A 293 4.85 8.34 11.34
C ARG A 293 4.38 7.12 10.58
N GLN A 294 3.23 6.61 10.98
CA GLN A 294 2.62 5.43 10.39
C GLN A 294 1.72 5.83 9.21
N GLY A 295 1.56 4.93 8.24
CA GLY A 295 0.75 5.17 7.04
C GLY A 295 1.56 5.68 5.85
N PRO A 296 1.03 5.52 4.63
CA PRO A 296 1.71 5.86 3.37
C PRO A 296 1.56 7.35 3.03
N HIS A 297 1.82 8.28 3.96
CA HIS A 297 1.62 9.71 3.70
C HIS A 297 2.66 10.27 2.71
N GLY A 298 3.95 10.06 3.01
CA GLY A 298 5.05 10.56 2.19
C GLY A 298 6.41 10.07 2.71
N SER A 299 7.38 10.01 1.80
CA SER A 299 8.75 9.55 2.09
C SER A 299 9.77 10.34 1.28
N THR A 300 11.00 10.42 1.79
CA THR A 300 12.13 10.89 0.97
C THR A 300 12.53 9.86 -0.10
N ASN A 301 12.19 8.58 0.08
CA ASN A 301 12.41 7.55 -0.91
C ASN A 301 11.30 7.53 -1.96
N LYS A 302 11.68 7.23 -3.22
CA LYS A 302 10.77 7.13 -4.36
C LYS A 302 9.60 6.19 -4.06
N PHE A 303 8.41 6.51 -4.58
CA PHE A 303 7.18 5.71 -4.43
C PHE A 303 6.69 5.52 -2.98
N ILE A 304 7.00 6.49 -2.10
CA ILE A 304 6.60 6.44 -0.70
C ILE A 304 7.20 5.21 -0.01
N LEU A 305 8.45 4.86 -0.30
CA LEU A 305 9.06 3.66 0.29
C LEU A 305 9.68 3.95 1.66
N LYS A 306 9.58 3.01 2.60
CA LYS A 306 10.16 3.17 3.96
C LYS A 306 11.69 3.20 3.97
N ARG A 307 12.30 2.63 2.93
CA ARG A 307 13.76 2.50 2.74
C ARG A 307 14.10 2.68 1.27
N PRO A 308 15.37 2.97 0.94
CA PRO A 308 15.80 3.03 -0.44
C PRO A 308 15.52 1.72 -1.17
N TYR A 309 15.03 1.84 -2.40
CA TYR A 309 15.03 0.78 -3.40
C TYR A 309 15.55 1.36 -4.70
N LYS A 310 16.70 0.85 -5.13
CA LYS A 310 17.40 1.27 -6.34
C LYS A 310 17.40 0.11 -7.34
N PRO A 311 16.40 0.02 -8.21
CA PRO A 311 16.47 -0.88 -9.35
C PRO A 311 17.39 -0.26 -10.40
N THR A 312 18.02 -1.12 -11.19
CA THR A 312 18.95 -0.72 -12.26
C THR A 312 18.42 -1.13 -13.61
N THR A 313 18.62 -0.27 -14.59
CA THR A 313 18.31 -0.50 -16.00
C THR A 313 19.58 -0.78 -16.82
N THR A 314 20.72 -0.95 -16.16
CA THR A 314 21.94 -1.42 -16.84
C THR A 314 21.75 -2.87 -17.28
N THR A 315 22.27 -3.21 -18.45
CA THR A 315 22.11 -4.53 -19.08
C THR A 315 22.42 -5.70 -18.14
N GLU A 316 23.51 -5.57 -17.37
CA GLU A 316 23.99 -6.60 -16.45
C GLU A 316 23.61 -6.31 -15.00
N ALA A 317 22.84 -5.25 -14.75
CA ALA A 317 22.35 -4.90 -13.41
C ALA A 317 23.45 -4.86 -12.32
N THR A 318 24.61 -4.29 -12.63
CA THR A 318 25.83 -4.33 -11.79
C THR A 318 25.85 -3.33 -10.63
N ASN A 319 24.79 -2.53 -10.49
CA ASN A 319 24.61 -1.54 -9.45
C ASN A 319 23.16 -1.54 -8.98
N GLY A 320 22.90 -1.08 -7.77
CA GLY A 320 21.56 -1.06 -7.17
C GLY A 320 21.39 -2.04 -6.01
N THR A 321 20.14 -2.24 -5.62
CA THR A 321 19.79 -3.02 -4.42
C THR A 321 20.24 -4.47 -4.56
N GLY A 322 21.06 -4.97 -3.64
CA GLY A 322 21.69 -6.29 -3.69
C GLY A 322 23.18 -6.22 -4.07
N ALA A 323 23.50 -5.46 -5.12
CA ALA A 323 24.88 -5.28 -5.61
C ALA A 323 25.66 -4.20 -4.85
N ASP A 324 25.02 -3.07 -4.55
CA ASP A 324 25.70 -1.92 -3.93
C ASP A 324 26.12 -2.27 -2.49
N ALA A 325 27.29 -1.80 -2.07
CA ALA A 325 27.85 -2.08 -0.74
C ALA A 325 26.97 -1.55 0.41
N ASP A 326 26.32 -0.41 0.20
CA ASP A 326 25.39 0.24 1.14
C ASP A 326 23.97 -0.36 1.14
N SER A 327 23.71 -1.33 0.25
CA SER A 327 22.36 -1.87 0.08
C SER A 327 21.85 -2.71 1.25
N ALA A 328 22.67 -2.98 2.28
CA ALA A 328 22.27 -3.73 3.48
C ALA A 328 21.05 -3.15 4.20
N THR A 329 20.79 -1.84 4.05
CA THR A 329 19.67 -1.13 4.69
C THR A 329 18.50 -0.85 3.73
N HIS A 330 18.59 -1.34 2.49
CA HIS A 330 17.54 -1.18 1.49
C HIS A 330 16.29 -2.00 1.82
N LEU A 331 15.19 -1.63 1.16
CA LEU A 331 13.83 -2.12 1.42
C LEU A 331 13.72 -3.64 1.58
N CYS A 332 14.35 -4.41 0.70
CA CYS A 332 14.26 -5.86 0.66
C CYS A 332 14.74 -6.50 1.98
N PHE A 333 15.78 -5.93 2.59
CA PHE A 333 16.44 -6.49 3.77
C PHE A 333 15.73 -6.11 5.09
N LEU A 334 14.57 -5.45 5.00
CA LEU A 334 13.62 -5.43 6.12
C LEU A 334 13.05 -6.82 6.42
N CYS A 335 12.99 -7.70 5.40
CA CYS A 335 12.38 -9.03 5.47
C CYS A 335 13.35 -10.14 5.04
N HIS A 336 14.20 -9.90 4.04
CA HIS A 336 15.11 -10.90 3.49
C HIS A 336 16.46 -10.87 4.21
N ASP A 337 16.99 -12.03 4.63
CA ASP A 337 18.31 -12.11 5.23
C ASP A 337 19.39 -11.70 4.21
N ARG A 338 20.06 -10.57 4.47
CA ARG A 338 21.15 -10.08 3.61
C ARG A 338 22.22 -11.16 3.43
N GLN A 339 22.65 -11.86 4.48
CA GLN A 339 23.72 -12.85 4.33
C GLN A 339 23.35 -14.01 3.40
N VAL A 340 22.06 -14.35 3.27
CA VAL A 340 21.60 -15.39 2.34
C VAL A 340 21.40 -14.85 0.92
N TYR A 341 20.87 -13.64 0.78
CA TYR A 341 20.46 -13.09 -0.52
C TYR A 341 21.41 -12.02 -1.11
N GLY A 342 22.57 -11.81 -0.49
CA GLY A 342 23.67 -11.01 -1.05
C GLY A 342 24.65 -10.49 0.01
N GLY A 343 25.95 -10.63 -0.21
CA GLY A 343 26.99 -10.12 0.71
C GLY A 343 27.38 -11.09 1.84
N GLY A 344 26.95 -12.35 1.78
CA GLY A 344 27.52 -13.45 2.55
C GLY A 344 28.55 -14.27 1.76
N ALA A 345 29.08 -15.34 2.36
CA ALA A 345 29.89 -16.33 1.65
C ALA A 345 29.00 -17.25 0.78
N ASP A 346 29.54 -17.82 -0.30
CA ASP A 346 28.82 -18.76 -1.17
C ASP A 346 28.55 -20.12 -0.50
N THR A 347 29.11 -20.39 0.68
CA THR A 347 28.79 -21.55 1.52
C THR A 347 27.77 -21.24 2.62
N TYR A 348 27.39 -19.97 2.80
CA TYR A 348 26.42 -19.57 3.81
C TYR A 348 24.99 -19.76 3.31
N GLY A 349 24.13 -20.35 4.15
CA GLY A 349 22.69 -20.44 3.90
C GLY A 349 22.31 -21.29 2.68
N VAL A 350 23.15 -22.24 2.26
CA VAL A 350 22.92 -23.11 1.07
C VAL A 350 21.56 -23.80 1.12
N THR A 351 21.14 -24.26 2.31
CA THR A 351 19.83 -24.90 2.52
C THR A 351 18.69 -23.90 2.74
N LYS A 352 19.01 -22.63 3.01
CA LYS A 352 18.03 -21.57 3.28
C LYS A 352 17.54 -20.87 2.00
N THR A 353 18.00 -21.30 0.83
CA THR A 353 17.60 -20.74 -0.46
C THR A 353 17.44 -21.82 -1.51
N GLY A 354 16.47 -21.62 -2.41
CA GLY A 354 16.25 -22.51 -3.54
C GLY A 354 17.21 -22.27 -4.69
N PHE A 355 17.88 -21.12 -4.73
CA PHE A 355 18.91 -20.79 -5.72
C PHE A 355 20.28 -21.24 -5.21
N SER A 356 20.45 -22.56 -5.17
CA SER A 356 21.68 -23.23 -4.78
C SER A 356 21.99 -24.37 -5.75
N GLY A 357 23.26 -24.77 -5.79
CA GLY A 357 23.76 -25.83 -6.68
C GLY A 357 25.22 -26.16 -6.36
N GLY A 358 25.62 -27.43 -6.50
CA GLY A 358 27.00 -27.87 -6.21
C GLY A 358 27.48 -27.59 -4.79
N GLY A 359 26.56 -27.56 -3.80
CA GLY A 359 26.87 -27.24 -2.41
C GLY A 359 27.08 -25.75 -2.11
N ARG A 360 26.70 -24.86 -3.05
CA ARG A 360 26.87 -23.40 -2.92
C ARG A 360 25.53 -22.66 -2.99
N ASN A 361 25.44 -21.56 -2.27
CA ASN A 361 24.42 -20.53 -2.39
C ASN A 361 24.78 -19.62 -3.57
N LEU A 362 23.99 -19.71 -4.64
CA LEU A 362 24.31 -19.04 -5.87
C LEU A 362 24.04 -17.53 -5.81
N HIS A 363 23.29 -17.01 -4.83
CA HIS A 363 23.16 -15.55 -4.62
C HIS A 363 24.49 -14.89 -4.26
N ASN A 364 25.34 -15.61 -3.51
CA ASN A 364 26.65 -15.13 -3.05
C ASN A 364 27.81 -15.63 -3.93
N PHE A 365 27.51 -16.34 -5.02
CA PHE A 365 28.52 -16.89 -5.89
C PHE A 365 29.18 -15.79 -6.72
N GLY A 366 30.48 -15.58 -6.50
CA GLY A 366 31.38 -14.76 -7.33
C GLY A 366 31.04 -13.25 -7.40
N PRO A 367 31.93 -12.34 -7.00
CA PRO A 367 31.69 -10.89 -7.09
C PRO A 367 31.42 -10.39 -8.52
N SER A 368 31.99 -11.03 -9.54
CA SER A 368 31.73 -10.74 -10.95
C SER A 368 30.63 -11.61 -11.58
N LYS A 369 29.95 -12.42 -10.76
CA LYS A 369 28.86 -13.33 -11.11
C LYS A 369 27.59 -12.84 -10.41
N HIS A 370 26.85 -13.67 -9.68
CA HIS A 370 25.58 -13.26 -9.08
C HIS A 370 25.75 -12.31 -7.88
N ALA A 371 26.82 -12.43 -7.09
CA ALA A 371 27.00 -11.63 -5.87
C ALA A 371 27.17 -10.12 -6.14
N GLY A 372 27.58 -9.75 -7.35
CA GLY A 372 27.71 -8.36 -7.81
C GLY A 372 26.58 -7.90 -8.73
N ARG A 373 25.39 -8.47 -8.56
CA ARG A 373 24.20 -8.16 -9.37
C ARG A 373 23.08 -7.68 -8.45
N SER A 374 22.35 -6.68 -8.90
CA SER A 374 21.17 -6.24 -8.17
C SER A 374 20.09 -7.33 -8.22
N CYS A 375 19.17 -7.33 -7.26
CA CYS A 375 18.10 -8.33 -7.23
C CYS A 375 17.27 -8.31 -8.52
N ASN A 376 17.08 -7.13 -9.11
CA ASN A 376 16.32 -6.97 -10.35
C ASN A 376 17.05 -7.45 -11.61
N ALA A 377 18.26 -8.01 -11.45
CA ALA A 377 18.93 -8.81 -12.46
C ALA A 377 18.29 -10.20 -12.64
N CYS A 378 17.38 -10.64 -11.77
CA CYS A 378 16.64 -11.90 -11.94
C CYS A 378 15.18 -11.75 -11.51
N HIS A 379 14.92 -10.86 -10.55
CA HIS A 379 13.60 -10.60 -10.02
C HIS A 379 12.93 -9.38 -10.67
N SER A 380 11.61 -9.31 -10.58
CA SER A 380 10.83 -8.17 -11.08
C SER A 380 11.30 -6.84 -10.45
N MET A 381 11.38 -5.78 -11.27
CA MET A 381 11.60 -4.41 -10.79
C MET A 381 10.36 -3.85 -10.06
N VAL A 382 9.17 -4.29 -10.43
CA VAL A 382 7.92 -4.04 -9.71
C VAL A 382 7.64 -5.27 -8.86
N VAL A 383 8.11 -5.23 -7.62
CA VAL A 383 8.25 -6.42 -6.76
C VAL A 383 6.92 -6.96 -6.23
N HIS A 384 5.77 -6.49 -6.70
CA HIS A 384 4.47 -6.96 -6.25
C HIS A 384 4.22 -8.44 -6.64
N GLY A 385 4.45 -8.76 -7.92
CA GLY A 385 4.24 -10.10 -8.47
C GLY A 385 4.92 -10.33 -9.82
N SER A 386 4.84 -11.58 -10.28
CA SER A 386 5.46 -12.06 -11.52
C SER A 386 4.68 -13.22 -12.15
N ARG A 387 4.89 -13.41 -13.46
CA ARG A 387 4.38 -14.58 -14.18
C ARG A 387 5.08 -15.87 -13.80
N LEU A 388 6.36 -15.81 -13.44
CA LEU A 388 7.18 -16.95 -13.02
C LEU A 388 7.25 -17.07 -11.49
N PRO A 389 7.52 -18.25 -10.92
CA PRO A 389 7.64 -18.41 -9.48
C PRO A 389 8.85 -17.65 -8.92
N HIS A 390 8.87 -17.44 -7.60
CA HIS A 390 9.97 -16.78 -6.86
C HIS A 390 10.26 -15.33 -7.29
N LEU A 391 9.25 -14.62 -7.80
CA LEU A 391 9.41 -13.27 -8.35
C LEU A 391 10.37 -13.16 -9.53
N LEU A 392 10.73 -14.29 -10.15
CA LEU A 392 11.61 -14.30 -11.32
C LEU A 392 10.93 -13.63 -12.52
N ILE A 393 11.74 -13.06 -13.38
CA ILE A 393 11.31 -12.51 -14.67
C ILE A 393 12.07 -13.17 -15.81
N ASP A 394 11.40 -13.25 -16.96
CA ASP A 394 12.06 -13.59 -18.22
C ASP A 394 11.71 -12.56 -19.27
N ALA A 395 12.72 -12.01 -19.94
CA ALA A 395 12.54 -10.94 -20.92
C ALA A 395 11.62 -11.32 -22.10
N ARG A 396 11.35 -12.62 -22.32
CA ARG A 396 10.38 -13.09 -23.33
C ARG A 396 8.93 -12.91 -22.92
N TYR A 397 8.63 -12.93 -21.61
CA TYR A 397 7.26 -12.95 -21.09
C TYR A 397 6.91 -11.72 -20.26
N ASP A 398 7.90 -11.12 -19.61
CA ASP A 398 7.72 -10.00 -18.71
C ASP A 398 8.23 -8.75 -19.40
N PRO A 399 7.35 -7.85 -19.87
CA PRO A 399 7.77 -6.62 -20.49
C PRO A 399 8.29 -5.64 -19.44
N PHE A 400 8.94 -4.59 -19.92
CA PHE A 400 9.08 -3.36 -19.17
C PHE A 400 7.68 -2.89 -18.66
N PRO A 401 7.47 -2.47 -17.38
CA PRO A 401 8.45 -2.10 -16.36
C PRO A 401 8.91 -3.23 -15.43
N TYR A 402 8.47 -4.47 -15.64
CA TYR A 402 8.85 -5.61 -14.79
C TYR A 402 10.29 -6.03 -15.05
N ASN A 403 10.73 -5.94 -16.31
CA ASN A 403 12.10 -6.22 -16.73
C ASN A 403 12.98 -4.96 -16.81
N ASN A 404 14.30 -5.16 -16.78
CA ASN A 404 15.32 -4.09 -16.84
C ASN A 404 15.74 -3.68 -18.26
N ASN A 405 14.86 -3.76 -19.26
CA ASN A 405 15.21 -3.50 -20.67
C ASN A 405 16.22 -4.48 -21.29
N GLY A 406 16.32 -5.69 -20.75
CA GLY A 406 16.61 -6.88 -21.55
C GLY A 406 17.96 -7.54 -21.26
N LYS A 407 17.88 -8.80 -20.82
CA LYS A 407 18.65 -9.97 -21.30
C LYS A 407 18.44 -11.22 -20.46
N ASN A 408 17.81 -11.14 -19.29
CA ASN A 408 17.55 -12.34 -18.48
C ASN A 408 16.60 -13.26 -19.21
N GLN A 409 17.17 -14.37 -19.68
CA GLN A 409 16.44 -15.47 -20.25
C GLN A 409 16.97 -16.73 -19.57
N PHE A 410 16.05 -17.59 -19.19
CA PHE A 410 16.44 -18.90 -18.71
C PHE A 410 16.62 -19.84 -19.92
N ASN A 411 17.67 -20.65 -19.90
CA ASN A 411 17.94 -21.62 -20.96
C ASN A 411 16.93 -22.78 -20.92
N GLY A 412 16.55 -23.29 -22.09
CA GLY A 412 15.57 -24.38 -22.21
C GLY A 412 14.11 -23.95 -22.11
N PHE A 413 13.83 -22.66 -21.88
CA PHE A 413 12.48 -22.11 -21.82
C PHE A 413 12.04 -21.53 -23.18
N THR A 414 12.01 -22.35 -24.23
CA THR A 414 11.57 -21.92 -25.57
C THR A 414 10.07 -22.14 -25.74
N GLY A 415 9.27 -21.10 -26.01
CA GLY A 415 7.85 -21.25 -26.32
C GLY A 415 6.98 -20.12 -25.79
N THR A 416 5.67 -20.36 -25.73
CA THR A 416 4.69 -19.50 -25.05
C THR A 416 4.72 -19.77 -23.55
N TYR A 417 4.43 -18.75 -22.73
CA TYR A 417 4.26 -18.93 -21.29
C TYR A 417 3.21 -20.02 -20.97
N ASP A 418 3.61 -21.03 -20.19
CA ASP A 418 2.74 -22.11 -19.76
C ASP A 418 3.12 -22.65 -18.36
N GLN A 419 2.33 -23.61 -17.85
CA GLN A 419 2.55 -24.24 -16.55
C GLN A 419 3.82 -25.13 -16.52
N ASN A 420 4.28 -25.64 -17.66
CA ASN A 420 5.48 -26.48 -17.73
C ASN A 420 6.74 -25.69 -17.39
N ILE A 421 6.79 -24.41 -17.80
CA ILE A 421 7.86 -23.49 -17.44
C ILE A 421 7.93 -23.33 -15.90
N ILE A 422 6.79 -23.10 -15.25
CA ILE A 422 6.71 -22.97 -13.79
C ILE A 422 7.21 -24.23 -13.09
N ASN A 423 6.73 -25.40 -13.54
CA ASN A 423 7.14 -26.69 -12.98
C ASN A 423 8.63 -26.95 -13.17
N THR A 424 9.18 -26.58 -14.33
CA THR A 424 10.61 -26.70 -14.62
C THR A 424 11.43 -25.83 -13.68
N ILE A 425 11.06 -24.56 -13.47
CA ILE A 425 11.76 -23.67 -12.52
C ILE A 425 11.72 -24.25 -11.10
N ASN A 426 10.55 -24.66 -10.62
CA ASN A 426 10.41 -25.25 -9.29
C ASN A 426 11.23 -26.55 -9.14
N SER A 427 11.38 -27.34 -10.20
CA SER A 427 12.20 -28.57 -10.16
C SER A 427 13.70 -28.31 -9.96
N LYS A 428 14.16 -27.08 -10.24
CA LYS A 428 15.56 -26.64 -10.12
C LYS A 428 15.94 -26.20 -8.72
N THR A 429 14.99 -26.08 -7.78
CA THR A 429 15.27 -25.74 -6.39
C THR A 429 16.38 -26.63 -5.81
N GLY A 430 17.49 -26.01 -5.39
CA GLY A 430 18.68 -26.68 -4.86
C GLY A 430 19.59 -27.37 -5.89
N LYS A 431 19.27 -27.26 -7.18
CA LYS A 431 19.90 -27.99 -8.29
C LYS A 431 20.23 -27.09 -9.48
N TRP A 432 20.34 -25.79 -9.26
CA TRP A 432 20.65 -24.85 -10.33
C TRP A 432 22.07 -25.04 -10.85
N THR A 433 22.23 -24.90 -12.16
CA THR A 433 23.49 -25.04 -12.89
C THR A 433 23.70 -23.84 -13.80
N GLN A 434 24.95 -23.61 -14.22
CA GLN A 434 25.27 -22.55 -15.17
C GLN A 434 24.46 -22.64 -16.47
N SER A 435 24.17 -23.86 -16.94
CA SER A 435 23.41 -24.07 -18.16
C SER A 435 21.95 -23.63 -18.08
N ASP A 436 21.42 -23.29 -16.90
CA ASP A 436 20.02 -22.89 -16.73
C ASP A 436 19.76 -21.41 -17.07
N CYS A 437 20.79 -20.59 -17.27
CA CYS A 437 20.68 -19.15 -17.51
C CYS A 437 21.50 -18.71 -18.75
N THR A 438 20.99 -17.75 -19.54
CA THR A 438 21.66 -17.23 -20.74
C THR A 438 22.63 -16.09 -20.47
N HIS A 439 22.67 -15.56 -19.24
CA HIS A 439 23.41 -14.35 -18.94
C HIS A 439 24.92 -14.65 -18.87
N ALA A 440 25.74 -13.75 -19.44
CA ALA A 440 27.19 -13.95 -19.65
C ALA A 440 28.01 -14.13 -18.35
N THR A 441 27.38 -14.01 -17.18
CA THR A 441 28.01 -14.07 -15.86
C THR A 441 27.50 -15.21 -14.97
N CYS A 442 26.83 -16.21 -15.52
CA CYS A 442 26.45 -17.44 -14.79
C CYS A 442 27.57 -18.50 -14.65
N GLY A 443 28.77 -18.25 -15.20
CA GLY A 443 29.91 -19.19 -15.16
C GLY A 443 31.07 -18.73 -14.35
#